data_AF-A0A368R3H2-F1
#
_entry.id   AF-A0A368R3H2-F1
#
_cell.length_a   1.000
_cell.length_b   1.000
_cell.length_c   1.000
_cell.angle_alpha   90.00
_cell.angle_beta   90.00
_cell.angle_gamma   90.00
#
_symmetry.space_group_name_H-M   'P 1'
#
loop_
_entity.id
_entity.type
_entity.pdbx_description
1 polymer ?
#
loop_
_entity_poly.entity_id
_entity_poly.type
_entity_poly.pdbx_seq_one_letter_code
_entity_poly.pdbx_strand_id
1 'polypeptide(L)'
;MSKLDLSFNDLQSEVPKGNLSKTLVITLTSINAVVFSVSVLDVIVLIRKKLRKRHESQLISTTEELYERVSYHALSNGTNGFSEDNLLGQGSYGMVFNTQQSGTSRSFVTECEALRRVRHRCLVKIITCCSSINHQGQEFKALVFKLMPNGSLNGWLHPESDTLTQTNTLSLEQRLHIAVDIMDALDYLHNHCQPSIIHCDLKPSNIFLAEDMKSANKTLQNWNSATGIRGTIGYVAPEYGEGSSVSTQGDVYSLGILLLEMFTGRSPTDEIFNDSLHLHKFSENALPERIWDINCLLSVVSLGISCWKKQPRERIPIQDAAIEMHSIRDSYLKFAR
;
A
#
# COMPACT_ATOMS: atom_id res chain seq x y z
N MET A 1 86.02 17.42 55.35
CA MET A 1 85.16 17.50 54.15
C MET A 1 85.45 18.81 53.44
N SER A 2 86.40 18.80 52.50
CA SER A 2 86.66 19.89 51.57
C SER A 2 85.56 19.87 50.51
N LYS A 3 84.79 20.96 50.40
CA LYS A 3 83.85 21.15 49.29
C LYS A 3 84.68 21.35 48.02
N LEU A 4 84.49 20.45 47.05
CA LEU A 4 84.98 20.66 45.70
C LEU A 4 84.26 21.90 45.15
N ASP A 5 85.00 22.97 44.91
CA ASP A 5 84.50 24.18 44.28
C ASP A 5 84.61 24.02 42.76
N LEU A 6 83.47 23.87 42.10
CA LEU A 6 83.34 23.67 40.65
C LEU A 6 83.13 24.99 39.89
N SER A 7 83.34 26.15 40.53
CA SER A 7 83.08 27.47 39.93
C SER A 7 84.00 27.84 38.76
N PHE A 8 85.03 27.05 38.45
CA PHE A 8 85.98 27.30 37.35
C PHE A 8 86.08 26.18 36.30
N ASN A 9 85.00 25.44 36.07
CA ASN A 9 84.93 24.62 34.86
C ASN A 9 84.44 25.47 33.68
N ASP A 10 85.38 26.06 32.97
CA ASP A 10 85.12 26.71 31.68
C ASP A 10 84.99 25.61 30.59
N LEU A 11 83.83 24.94 30.57
CA LEU A 11 83.48 24.00 29.51
C LEU A 11 82.99 24.79 28.29
N GLN A 12 83.93 25.34 27.51
CA GLN A 12 83.66 25.75 26.14
C GLN A 12 83.54 24.52 25.24
N SER A 13 82.34 23.97 25.16
CA SER A 13 81.94 23.22 23.98
C SER A 13 80.61 23.77 23.48
N GLU A 14 80.54 24.08 22.18
CA GLU A 14 79.27 24.40 21.54
C GLU A 14 78.34 23.20 21.70
N VAL A 15 77.21 23.41 22.38
CA VAL A 15 76.11 22.44 22.35
C VAL A 15 75.69 22.30 20.88
N PRO A 16 75.81 21.11 20.26
CA PRO A 16 75.38 20.95 18.88
C PRO A 16 73.88 21.19 18.85
N LYS A 17 73.45 22.31 18.26
CA LYS A 17 72.05 22.52 17.93
C LYS A 17 71.69 21.43 16.93
N GLY A 18 71.05 20.37 17.41
CA GLY A 18 70.55 19.29 16.57
C GLY A 18 69.58 19.87 15.57
N ASN A 19 70.07 20.18 14.36
CA ASN A 19 69.22 20.58 13.26
C ASN A 19 68.38 19.36 12.89
N LEU A 20 67.09 19.42 13.26
CA LEU A 20 66.11 18.42 12.87
C LEU A 20 66.22 18.22 11.36
N SER A 21 66.52 16.99 10.91
CA SER A 21 66.74 16.69 9.50
C SER A 21 65.59 17.28 8.67
N LYS A 22 65.92 18.03 7.60
CA LYS A 22 64.92 18.64 6.72
C LYS A 22 63.88 17.61 6.25
N THR A 23 64.31 16.36 6.07
CA THR A 23 63.44 15.23 5.72
C THR A 23 62.44 14.88 6.83
N LEU A 24 62.84 14.90 8.11
CA LEU A 24 61.95 14.68 9.25
C LEU A 24 60.92 15.81 9.43
N VAL A 25 61.33 17.06 9.17
CA VAL A 25 60.41 18.21 9.21
C VAL A 25 59.37 18.09 8.09
N ILE A 26 59.79 17.71 6.88
CA ILE A 26 58.90 17.52 5.73
C ILE A 26 57.92 16.37 5.95
N THR A 27 58.35 15.24 6.52
CA THR A 27 57.44 14.11 6.79
C THR A 27 56.46 14.43 7.91
N LEU A 28 56.88 15.12 8.96
CA LEU A 28 55.98 15.50 10.06
C LEU A 28 54.93 16.54 9.62
N THR A 29 55.33 17.50 8.77
CA THR A 29 54.41 18.50 8.23
C THR A 29 53.42 17.89 7.25
N SER A 30 53.83 16.93 6.42
CA SER A 30 52.91 16.24 5.50
C SER A 30 51.89 15.35 6.22
N ILE A 31 52.30 14.63 7.26
CA ILE A 31 51.39 13.80 8.08
C ILE A 31 50.33 14.68 8.76
N ASN A 32 50.74 15.81 9.35
CA ASN A 32 49.81 16.74 9.99
C ASN A 32 48.81 17.34 9.00
N ALA A 33 49.24 17.62 7.76
CA ALA A 33 48.35 18.12 6.71
C ALA A 33 47.28 17.09 6.30
N VAL A 34 47.64 15.81 6.23
CA VAL A 34 46.70 14.71 5.92
C VAL A 34 45.70 14.48 7.05
N VAL A 35 46.15 14.49 8.30
CA VAL A 35 45.25 14.34 9.46
C VAL A 35 44.26 15.50 9.54
N PHE A 36 44.73 16.73 9.27
CA PHE A 36 43.87 17.90 9.23
C PHE A 36 42.82 17.81 8.12
N SER A 37 43.20 17.37 6.92
CA SER A 37 42.25 17.26 5.80
C SER A 37 41.16 16.21 6.04
N VAL A 38 41.51 15.06 6.65
CA VAL A 38 40.52 14.04 7.04
C VAL A 38 39.57 14.57 8.11
N SER A 39 40.08 15.24 9.14
CA SER A 39 39.26 15.85 10.19
C SER A 39 38.26 16.88 9.64
N VAL A 40 38.69 17.71 8.68
CA VAL A 40 37.80 18.67 8.00
C VAL A 40 36.69 17.95 7.23
N LEU A 41 37.00 16.85 6.52
CA LEU A 41 36.00 16.06 5.80
C LEU A 41 34.97 15.45 6.76
N ASP A 42 35.41 14.90 7.90
CA ASP A 42 34.51 14.35 8.91
C ASP A 42 33.57 15.42 9.48
N VAL A 43 34.10 16.61 9.79
CA VAL A 43 33.29 17.75 10.24
C VAL A 43 32.27 18.15 9.17
N ILE A 44 32.67 18.20 7.89
CA ILE A 44 31.73 18.51 6.79
C ILE A 44 30.63 17.44 6.70
N VAL A 45 30.96 16.16 6.83
CA VAL A 45 29.97 15.07 6.81
C VAL A 45 29.02 15.18 8.01
N LEU A 46 29.53 15.50 9.20
CA LEU A 46 28.71 15.70 10.41
C LEU A 46 27.79 16.91 10.27
N ILE A 47 28.28 18.03 9.72
CA ILE A 47 27.46 19.21 9.44
C ILE A 47 26.38 18.87 8.40
N ARG A 48 26.72 18.16 7.32
CA ARG A 48 25.73 17.72 6.32
C ARG A 48 24.68 16.80 6.92
N LYS A 49 25.06 15.83 7.76
CA LYS A 49 24.12 14.97 8.49
C LYS A 49 23.20 15.77 9.41
N LYS A 50 23.74 16.76 10.13
CA LYS A 50 22.97 17.62 11.04
C LYS A 50 22.01 18.55 10.29
N LEU A 51 22.44 19.13 9.18
CA LEU A 51 21.62 19.97 8.31
C LEU A 51 20.50 19.17 7.64
N ARG A 52 20.80 17.97 7.13
CA ARG A 52 19.78 17.06 6.59
C ARG A 52 18.74 16.69 7.65
N LYS A 53 19.17 16.34 8.86
CA LYS A 53 18.26 16.01 9.97
C LYS A 53 17.38 17.20 10.35
N ARG A 54 17.92 18.43 10.33
CA ARG A 54 17.16 19.67 10.59
C ARG A 54 16.16 19.98 9.46
N HIS A 55 16.56 19.79 8.21
CA HIS A 55 15.69 19.95 7.04
C HIS A 55 14.56 18.90 7.03
N GLU A 56 14.85 17.64 7.31
CA GLU A 56 13.83 16.58 7.49
C GLU A 56 12.87 16.96 8.63
N SER A 57 13.38 17.42 9.78
CA SER A 57 12.53 17.85 10.91
C SER A 57 11.65 19.06 10.59
N GLN A 58 12.18 20.05 9.86
CA GLN A 58 11.42 21.23 9.43
C GLN A 58 10.37 20.87 8.39
N LEU A 59 10.71 20.02 7.41
CA LEU A 59 9.77 19.53 6.41
C LEU A 59 8.60 18.78 7.05
N ILE A 60 8.88 17.91 8.03
CA ILE A 60 7.86 17.19 8.83
C ILE A 60 6.94 18.18 9.55
N SER A 61 7.50 19.20 10.22
CA SER A 61 6.73 20.24 10.93
C SER A 61 5.86 21.09 9.99
N THR A 62 6.36 21.42 8.80
CA THR A 62 5.56 22.20 7.82
C THR A 62 4.50 21.35 7.13
N THR A 63 4.70 20.03 7.02
CA THR A 63 3.66 19.11 6.55
C THR A 63 2.56 18.84 7.59
N GLU A 64 2.87 18.90 8.89
CA GLU A 64 1.88 18.78 9.97
C GLU A 64 0.94 20.00 10.03
N GLU A 65 1.42 21.21 9.72
CA GLU A 65 0.61 22.44 9.73
C GLU A 65 -0.38 22.56 8.56
N LEU A 66 -0.15 21.86 7.44
CA LEU A 66 -0.96 22.04 6.22
C LEU A 66 -2.27 21.24 6.20
N TYR A 67 -2.54 20.40 7.20
CA TYR A 67 -3.70 19.48 7.20
C TYR A 67 -4.26 19.27 8.60
N GLU A 68 -5.28 20.03 8.94
CA GLU A 68 -5.97 19.95 10.23
C GLU A 68 -6.63 18.57 10.41
N ARG A 69 -6.21 17.86 11.46
CA ARG A 69 -6.73 16.53 11.82
C ARG A 69 -8.16 16.69 12.36
N VAL A 70 -9.05 15.75 12.05
CA VAL A 70 -10.42 15.79 12.58
C VAL A 70 -10.45 15.24 14.01
N SER A 71 -11.21 15.88 14.90
CA SER A 71 -11.38 15.43 16.27
C SER A 71 -12.40 14.30 16.38
N TYR A 72 -12.28 13.47 17.42
CA TYR A 72 -13.29 12.45 17.73
C TYR A 72 -14.70 13.04 17.88
N HIS A 73 -14.82 14.21 18.52
CA HIS A 73 -16.11 14.88 18.70
C HIS A 73 -16.73 15.33 17.37
N ALA A 74 -15.92 15.84 16.44
CA ALA A 74 -16.40 16.19 15.10
C ALA A 74 -16.87 14.95 14.32
N LEU A 75 -16.16 13.83 14.43
CA LEU A 75 -16.60 12.55 13.84
C LEU A 75 -17.90 12.05 14.47
N SER A 76 -17.97 12.00 15.80
CA SER A 76 -19.16 11.56 16.54
C SER A 76 -20.39 12.38 16.15
N ASN A 77 -20.27 13.71 16.08
CA ASN A 77 -21.37 14.57 15.66
C ASN A 77 -21.77 14.33 14.19
N GLY A 78 -20.79 14.16 13.29
CA GLY A 78 -21.04 13.90 11.88
C GLY A 78 -21.68 12.53 11.61
N THR A 79 -21.52 11.56 12.52
CA THR A 79 -22.07 10.20 12.40
C THR A 79 -23.26 9.97 13.35
N ASN A 80 -23.83 11.02 13.95
CA ASN A 80 -24.89 10.93 14.95
C ASN A 80 -24.56 9.94 16.09
N GLY A 81 -23.38 10.09 16.69
CA GLY A 81 -22.89 9.22 17.76
C GLY A 81 -22.45 7.84 17.28
N PHE A 82 -22.05 7.71 16.00
CA PHE A 82 -21.79 6.42 15.35
C PHE A 82 -23.03 5.50 15.35
N SER A 83 -24.22 6.07 15.09
CA SER A 83 -25.47 5.31 14.98
C SER A 83 -25.37 4.19 13.94
N GLU A 84 -26.02 3.06 14.21
CA GLU A 84 -26.17 1.95 13.24
C GLU A 84 -26.83 2.42 11.94
N ASP A 85 -27.68 3.45 11.98
CA ASP A 85 -28.30 4.01 10.78
C ASP A 85 -27.29 4.63 9.79
N ASN A 86 -26.12 5.03 10.30
CA ASN A 86 -25.02 5.60 9.50
C ASN A 86 -23.92 4.56 9.23
N LEU A 87 -24.10 3.31 9.67
CA LEU A 87 -23.14 2.24 9.45
C LEU A 87 -23.28 1.71 8.02
N LEU A 88 -22.29 2.03 7.19
CA LEU A 88 -22.25 1.53 5.82
C LEU A 88 -21.90 0.04 5.78
N GLY A 89 -21.03 -0.43 6.67
CA GLY A 89 -20.67 -1.84 6.77
C GLY A 89 -19.70 -2.12 7.91
N GLN A 90 -19.68 -3.38 8.37
CA GLN A 90 -18.84 -3.83 9.47
C GLN A 90 -17.82 -4.86 8.98
N GLY A 91 -16.54 -4.56 9.14
CA GLY A 91 -15.43 -5.47 8.84
C GLY A 91 -14.63 -5.82 10.10
N SER A 92 -13.78 -6.85 10.01
CA SER A 92 -12.91 -7.31 11.11
C SER A 92 -11.86 -6.28 11.51
N TYR A 93 -11.48 -5.41 10.57
CA TYR A 93 -10.46 -4.40 10.76
C TYR A 93 -10.82 -3.18 9.92
N GLY A 94 -11.16 -2.06 10.57
CA GLY A 94 -10.82 -0.77 9.97
C GLY A 94 -9.29 -0.76 9.83
N MET A 95 -8.78 -1.10 8.63
CA MET A 95 -7.39 -1.30 8.20
C MET A 95 -6.33 -1.58 9.29
N VAL A 96 -5.82 -2.81 9.31
CA VAL A 96 -4.62 -3.20 10.08
C VAL A 96 -3.39 -3.03 9.23
N PHE A 97 -2.47 -2.21 9.73
CA PHE A 97 -1.08 -2.27 9.36
C PHE A 97 -0.32 -3.23 10.26
N ASN A 98 0.61 -3.97 9.65
CA ASN A 98 1.45 -4.95 10.32
C ASN A 98 2.47 -4.24 11.23
N THR A 99 2.10 -3.93 12.48
CA THR A 99 3.05 -3.43 13.48
C THR A 99 3.81 -4.59 14.12
N GLN A 100 4.66 -5.29 13.36
CA GLN A 100 5.84 -5.89 13.97
C GLN A 100 6.88 -4.79 14.20
N GLN A 101 6.63 -3.99 15.25
CA GLN A 101 7.58 -3.22 16.08
C GLN A 101 6.90 -1.94 16.62
N SER A 102 6.92 -1.82 17.96
CA SER A 102 6.68 -0.63 18.79
C SER A 102 5.27 -0.02 18.82
N GLY A 103 4.56 -0.29 19.91
CA GLY A 103 3.28 0.32 20.28
C GLY A 103 3.40 1.80 20.70
N THR A 104 3.25 2.72 19.75
CA THR A 104 2.99 4.14 20.05
C THR A 104 2.01 4.72 19.02
N SER A 105 1.14 5.65 19.45
CA SER A 105 0.22 6.42 18.58
C SER A 105 0.91 7.15 17.40
N ARG A 106 2.24 7.33 17.49
CA ARG A 106 3.09 7.93 16.47
C ARG A 106 3.24 7.06 15.21
N SER A 107 3.12 5.74 15.31
CA SER A 107 3.23 4.84 14.14
C SER A 107 2.03 4.97 13.21
N PHE A 108 0.81 4.96 13.75
CA PHE A 108 -0.44 5.09 12.98
C PHE A 108 -0.49 6.40 12.19
N VAL A 109 -0.11 7.52 12.80
CA VAL A 109 -0.12 8.83 12.14
C VAL A 109 0.90 8.87 11.00
N THR A 110 2.13 8.39 11.26
CA THR A 110 3.20 8.34 10.24
C THR A 110 2.78 7.48 9.05
N GLU A 111 2.04 6.40 9.32
CA GLU A 111 1.53 5.48 8.32
C GLU A 111 0.35 6.06 7.52
N CYS A 112 -0.58 6.75 8.20
CA CYS A 112 -1.63 7.52 7.54
C CYS A 112 -1.04 8.58 6.60
N GLU A 113 0.01 9.28 7.04
CA GLU A 113 0.73 10.26 6.22
C GLU A 113 1.48 9.61 5.04
N ALA A 114 2.00 8.40 5.22
CA ALA A 114 2.56 7.60 4.13
C ALA A 114 1.49 7.22 3.10
N LEU A 115 0.34 6.69 3.54
CA LEU A 115 -0.79 6.37 2.65
C LEU A 115 -1.35 7.61 1.96
N ARG A 116 -1.32 8.78 2.61
CA ARG A 116 -1.83 10.02 1.99
C ARG A 116 -0.99 10.51 0.81
N ARG A 117 0.23 10.00 0.66
CA ARG A 117 1.11 10.27 -0.49
C ARG A 117 0.80 9.38 -1.69
N VAL A 118 0.06 8.29 -1.50
CA VAL A 118 -0.45 7.43 -2.57
C VAL A 118 -1.42 8.26 -3.41
N ARG A 119 -1.12 8.41 -4.70
CA ARG A 119 -1.93 9.21 -5.63
C ARG A 119 -2.16 8.41 -6.90
N HIS A 120 -3.31 7.75 -6.96
CA HIS A 120 -3.77 7.04 -8.13
C HIS A 120 -5.26 7.34 -8.36
N ARG A 121 -5.69 7.45 -9.62
CA ARG A 121 -7.08 7.80 -9.96
C ARG A 121 -8.09 6.76 -9.46
N CYS A 122 -7.69 5.50 -9.38
CA CYS A 122 -8.52 4.37 -8.97
C CYS A 122 -8.39 4.01 -7.48
N LEU A 123 -7.68 4.81 -6.68
CA LEU A 123 -7.54 4.58 -5.24
C LEU A 123 -8.32 5.64 -4.46
N VAL A 124 -9.11 5.19 -3.48
CA VAL A 124 -9.89 6.10 -2.64
C VAL A 124 -8.95 6.96 -1.80
N LYS A 125 -9.01 8.27 -2.02
CA LYS A 125 -8.16 9.23 -1.31
C LYS A 125 -8.59 9.38 0.15
N ILE A 126 -7.64 9.23 1.06
CA ILE A 126 -7.80 9.62 2.46
C ILE A 126 -7.90 11.15 2.53
N ILE A 127 -9.04 11.66 3.02
CA ILE A 127 -9.27 13.09 3.27
C ILE A 127 -8.47 13.50 4.50
N THR A 128 -8.71 12.82 5.62
CA THR A 128 -8.08 13.10 6.92
C THR A 128 -8.11 11.84 7.80
N CYS A 129 -7.51 11.92 8.97
CA CYS A 129 -7.54 10.88 9.98
C CYS A 129 -7.87 11.46 11.36
N CYS A 130 -8.36 10.59 12.24
CA CYS A 130 -8.48 10.85 13.66
C CYS A 130 -7.58 9.88 14.41
N SER A 131 -6.80 10.41 15.35
CA SER A 131 -6.06 9.65 16.35
C SER A 131 -6.28 10.38 17.67
N SER A 132 -7.20 9.88 18.48
CA SER A 132 -7.71 10.57 19.67
C SER A 132 -8.11 9.56 20.75
N ILE A 133 -8.80 10.03 21.78
CA ILE A 133 -9.33 9.22 22.88
C ILE A 133 -10.86 9.39 22.86
N ASN A 134 -11.60 8.29 22.94
CA ASN A 134 -13.07 8.34 22.97
C ASN A 134 -13.59 8.81 24.35
N HIS A 135 -14.92 8.95 24.48
CA HIS A 135 -15.55 9.35 25.74
C HIS A 135 -15.31 8.39 26.92
N GLN A 136 -14.90 7.14 26.64
CA GLN A 136 -14.60 6.12 27.63
C GLN A 136 -13.12 6.08 28.03
N GLY A 137 -12.30 7.01 27.52
CA GLY A 137 -10.86 7.04 27.81
C GLY A 137 -10.03 6.04 27.00
N GLN A 138 -10.59 5.41 25.98
CA GLN A 138 -9.90 4.42 25.13
C GLN A 138 -9.34 5.06 23.86
N GLU A 139 -8.24 4.52 23.34
CA GLU A 139 -7.64 4.97 22.09
C GLU A 139 -8.63 4.79 20.92
N PHE A 140 -8.83 5.84 20.14
CA PHE A 140 -9.71 5.86 18.97
C PHE A 140 -8.93 6.30 17.73
N LYS A 141 -9.00 5.48 16.68
CA LYS A 141 -8.36 5.73 15.40
C LYS A 141 -9.37 5.58 14.28
N ALA A 142 -9.38 6.53 13.35
CA ALA A 142 -10.25 6.48 12.18
C ALA A 142 -9.59 7.12 10.96
N LEU A 143 -9.95 6.61 9.79
CA LEU A 143 -9.63 7.22 8.50
C LEU A 143 -10.91 7.75 7.88
N VAL A 144 -10.83 8.94 7.28
CA VAL A 144 -11.96 9.61 6.67
C VAL A 144 -11.74 9.67 5.17
N PHE A 145 -12.73 9.18 4.43
CA PHE A 145 -12.74 9.12 2.97
C PHE A 145 -13.94 9.91 2.43
N LYS A 146 -13.92 10.23 1.14
CA LYS A 146 -15.13 10.70 0.45
C LYS A 146 -16.12 9.53 0.37
N LEU A 147 -17.38 9.79 0.70
CA LEU A 147 -18.46 8.82 0.50
C LEU A 147 -18.59 8.48 -1.00
N MET A 148 -18.68 7.19 -1.31
CA MET A 148 -18.91 6.68 -2.66
C MET A 148 -20.39 6.28 -2.80
N PRO A 149 -21.22 7.10 -3.47
CA PRO A 149 -22.68 6.93 -3.44
C PRO A 149 -23.16 5.66 -4.15
N ASN A 150 -22.43 5.18 -5.16
CA ASN A 150 -22.76 3.96 -5.88
C ASN A 150 -22.39 2.67 -5.11
N GLY A 151 -21.83 2.80 -3.90
CA GLY A 151 -21.51 1.69 -3.02
C GLY A 151 -20.40 0.79 -3.56
N SER A 152 -20.32 -0.41 -2.97
CA SER A 152 -19.31 -1.42 -3.33
C SER A 152 -19.74 -2.27 -4.52
N LEU A 153 -18.76 -2.77 -5.27
CA LEU A 153 -18.94 -3.71 -6.38
C LEU A 153 -19.72 -4.96 -5.93
N ASN A 154 -19.59 -5.40 -4.67
CA ASN A 154 -20.35 -6.52 -4.13
C ASN A 154 -21.86 -6.36 -4.35
N GLY A 155 -22.43 -5.20 -4.02
CA GLY A 155 -23.86 -4.95 -4.19
C GLY A 155 -24.32 -4.93 -5.65
N TRP A 156 -23.39 -4.78 -6.60
CA TRP A 156 -23.64 -4.84 -8.04
C TRP A 156 -23.53 -6.25 -8.62
N LEU A 157 -22.67 -7.09 -8.04
CA LEU A 157 -22.49 -8.48 -8.44
C LEU A 157 -23.57 -9.38 -7.83
N HIS A 158 -23.94 -9.13 -6.57
CA HIS A 158 -24.85 -9.97 -5.78
C HIS A 158 -25.99 -9.13 -5.19
N PRO A 159 -26.96 -8.66 -6.01
CA PRO A 159 -28.10 -7.91 -5.51
C PRO A 159 -28.98 -8.78 -4.61
N GLU A 160 -29.43 -8.23 -3.47
CA GLU A 160 -30.41 -8.91 -2.62
C GLU A 160 -31.72 -9.14 -3.38
N SER A 161 -32.26 -10.37 -3.23
CA SER A 161 -33.31 -10.99 -4.05
C SER A 161 -34.62 -10.22 -4.17
N ASP A 162 -34.89 -9.23 -3.32
CA ASP A 162 -36.15 -8.49 -3.29
C ASP A 162 -36.20 -7.27 -4.24
N THR A 163 -35.11 -6.97 -4.97
CA THR A 163 -35.02 -5.76 -5.82
C THR A 163 -34.50 -6.02 -7.24
N LEU A 164 -34.86 -7.17 -7.83
CA LEU A 164 -34.59 -7.46 -9.24
C LEU A 164 -35.45 -6.60 -10.19
N THR A 165 -35.18 -5.30 -10.25
CA THR A 165 -35.43 -4.55 -11.48
C THR A 165 -34.28 -4.87 -12.44
N GLN A 166 -34.60 -5.16 -13.70
CA GLN A 166 -33.64 -5.49 -14.79
C GLN A 166 -32.58 -4.40 -15.07
N THR A 167 -32.48 -3.37 -14.24
CA THR A 167 -31.68 -2.15 -14.40
C THR A 167 -30.42 -2.10 -13.54
N ASN A 168 -30.19 -3.08 -12.67
CA ASN A 168 -29.19 -3.00 -11.59
C ASN A 168 -27.99 -3.93 -11.77
N THR A 169 -27.59 -4.21 -13.01
CA THR A 169 -26.45 -5.10 -13.32
C THR A 169 -25.41 -4.38 -14.16
N LEU A 170 -24.14 -4.69 -13.91
CA LEU A 170 -23.03 -4.14 -14.69
C LEU A 170 -22.96 -4.81 -16.06
N SER A 171 -22.87 -4.00 -17.12
CA SER A 171 -22.60 -4.49 -18.47
C SER A 171 -21.19 -5.10 -18.57
N LEU A 172 -20.95 -5.91 -19.60
CA LEU A 172 -19.63 -6.49 -19.85
C LEU A 172 -18.57 -5.39 -20.04
N GLU A 173 -18.90 -4.34 -20.80
CA GLU A 173 -18.06 -3.15 -20.96
C GLU A 173 -17.70 -2.50 -19.61
N GLN A 174 -18.68 -2.28 -18.74
CA GLN A 174 -18.43 -1.70 -17.40
C GLN A 174 -17.51 -2.59 -16.56
N ARG A 175 -17.72 -3.92 -16.57
CA ARG A 175 -16.85 -4.88 -15.86
C ARG A 175 -15.42 -4.84 -16.37
N LEU A 176 -15.22 -4.72 -17.69
CA LEU A 176 -13.89 -4.59 -18.30
C LEU A 176 -13.19 -3.29 -17.88
N HIS A 177 -13.92 -2.17 -17.85
CA HIS A 177 -13.37 -0.90 -17.35
C HIS A 177 -12.95 -0.98 -15.89
N ILE A 178 -13.83 -1.52 -15.03
CA ILE A 178 -13.53 -1.72 -13.60
C ILE A 178 -12.32 -2.63 -13.41
N ALA A 179 -12.23 -3.74 -14.16
CA ALA A 179 -11.11 -4.68 -14.06
C ALA A 179 -9.78 -4.01 -14.41
N VAL A 180 -9.74 -3.21 -15.49
CA VAL A 180 -8.55 -2.43 -15.83
C VAL A 180 -8.19 -1.43 -14.72
N ASP A 181 -9.18 -0.70 -14.20
CA ASP A 181 -8.94 0.29 -13.13
C ASP A 181 -8.39 -0.34 -11.85
N ILE A 182 -8.86 -1.54 -11.49
CA ILE A 182 -8.33 -2.32 -10.35
C ILE A 182 -6.89 -2.75 -10.60
N MET A 183 -6.58 -3.25 -11.80
CA MET A 183 -5.22 -3.70 -12.13
C MET A 183 -4.22 -2.55 -12.16
N ASP A 184 -4.58 -1.41 -12.75
CA ASP A 184 -3.76 -0.20 -12.74
C ASP A 184 -3.47 0.24 -11.29
N ALA A 185 -4.49 0.20 -10.43
CA ALA A 185 -4.32 0.55 -9.02
C ALA A 185 -3.36 -0.39 -8.29
N LEU A 186 -3.49 -1.70 -8.54
CA LEU A 186 -2.68 -2.71 -7.89
C LEU A 186 -1.23 -2.68 -8.39
N ASP A 187 -1.02 -2.49 -9.70
CA ASP A 187 0.31 -2.26 -10.29
C ASP A 187 0.98 -1.01 -9.72
N TYR A 188 0.21 0.07 -9.52
CA TYR A 188 0.71 1.27 -8.86
C TYR A 188 1.16 1.00 -7.42
N LEU A 189 0.35 0.28 -6.63
CA LEU A 189 0.69 -0.06 -5.25
C LEU A 189 1.93 -0.96 -5.17
N HIS A 190 2.04 -1.96 -6.04
CA HIS A 190 3.09 -2.95 -6.00
C HIS A 190 4.41 -2.45 -6.56
N ASN A 191 4.38 -1.77 -7.71
CA ASN A 191 5.58 -1.46 -8.49
C ASN A 191 5.97 0.02 -8.46
N HIS A 192 5.04 0.93 -8.15
CA HIS A 192 5.28 2.37 -8.23
C HIS A 192 5.32 3.07 -6.85
N CYS A 193 4.98 2.37 -5.78
CA CYS A 193 5.15 2.86 -4.41
C CYS A 193 6.49 2.40 -3.81
N GLN A 194 7.12 3.27 -3.02
CA GLN A 194 8.33 2.95 -2.26
C GLN A 194 8.13 3.29 -0.77
N PRO A 195 8.14 2.29 0.14
CA PRO A 195 8.15 0.85 -0.15
C PRO A 195 6.87 0.39 -0.89
N SER A 196 6.93 -0.79 -1.52
CA SER A 196 5.77 -1.45 -2.14
C SER A 196 4.64 -1.61 -1.11
N ILE A 197 3.41 -1.37 -1.53
CA ILE A 197 2.22 -1.44 -0.67
C ILE A 197 1.40 -2.68 -1.03
N ILE A 198 1.11 -3.53 -0.05
CA ILE A 198 0.31 -4.75 -0.22
C ILE A 198 -1.11 -4.47 0.30
N HIS A 199 -2.13 -4.70 -0.52
CA HIS A 199 -3.54 -4.41 -0.22
C HIS A 199 -4.12 -5.35 0.86
N CYS A 200 -3.79 -6.63 0.82
CA CYS A 200 -4.15 -7.69 1.78
C CYS A 200 -5.63 -8.11 1.87
N ASP A 201 -6.58 -7.33 1.35
CA ASP A 201 -8.02 -7.69 1.40
C ASP A 201 -8.76 -7.33 0.11
N LEU A 202 -8.23 -7.74 -1.04
CA LEU A 202 -8.84 -7.42 -2.34
C LEU A 202 -10.08 -8.30 -2.58
N LYS A 203 -11.26 -7.68 -2.64
CA LYS A 203 -12.58 -8.33 -2.81
C LYS A 203 -13.64 -7.30 -3.25
N PRO A 204 -14.82 -7.72 -3.75
CA PRO A 204 -15.83 -6.79 -4.25
C PRO A 204 -16.33 -5.76 -3.23
N SER A 205 -16.39 -6.11 -1.94
CA SER A 205 -16.84 -5.17 -0.90
C SER A 205 -15.85 -4.05 -0.60
N ASN A 206 -14.59 -4.18 -1.04
CA ASN A 206 -13.55 -3.15 -0.92
C ASN A 206 -13.32 -2.36 -2.22
N ILE A 207 -14.05 -2.67 -3.29
CA ILE A 207 -14.02 -1.90 -4.55
C ILE A 207 -15.25 -1.00 -4.60
N PHE A 208 -15.05 0.32 -4.58
CA PHE A 208 -16.13 1.30 -4.63
C PHE A 208 -16.29 1.91 -6.01
N LEU A 209 -17.54 2.06 -6.45
CA LEU A 209 -17.85 2.65 -7.74
C LEU A 209 -18.02 4.18 -7.63
N ALA A 210 -17.39 4.91 -8.54
CA ALA A 210 -17.43 6.37 -8.58
C ALA A 210 -18.79 6.90 -9.05
N GLU A 211 -19.09 8.14 -8.67
CA GLU A 211 -20.39 8.83 -8.88
C GLU A 211 -20.73 9.05 -10.36
N ASP A 212 -19.72 9.21 -11.22
CA ASP A 212 -19.86 9.42 -12.66
C ASP A 212 -20.20 8.14 -13.43
N MET A 213 -20.16 6.98 -12.77
CA MET A 213 -20.64 5.74 -13.33
C MET A 213 -22.16 5.83 -13.48
N LYS A 214 -22.61 6.05 -14.72
CA LYS A 214 -24.04 6.12 -15.10
C LYS A 214 -24.76 4.84 -14.69
N SER A 215 -25.34 4.85 -13.50
CA SER A 215 -26.23 3.81 -13.04
C SER A 215 -27.50 4.47 -12.51
N ALA A 216 -28.64 3.86 -12.81
CA ALA A 216 -29.93 4.36 -12.36
C ALA A 216 -30.03 4.19 -10.84
N ASN A 217 -30.06 5.32 -10.11
CA ASN A 217 -30.55 5.51 -8.74
C ASN A 217 -30.43 4.28 -7.82
N LYS A 218 -29.24 4.04 -7.25
CA LYS A 218 -29.12 3.18 -6.06
C LYS A 218 -29.07 4.05 -4.81
N THR A 219 -30.11 3.91 -3.98
CA THR A 219 -30.11 4.48 -2.63
C THR A 219 -29.33 3.55 -1.71
N LEU A 220 -28.54 4.13 -0.80
CA LEU A 220 -27.66 3.49 0.18
C LEU A 220 -28.24 2.16 0.72
N GLN A 221 -27.64 1.03 0.33
CA GLN A 221 -27.93 -0.29 0.92
C GLN A 221 -26.80 -0.68 1.87
N ASN A 222 -27.12 -1.43 2.93
CA ASN A 222 -26.18 -1.91 3.94
C ASN A 222 -25.13 -2.84 3.34
N TRP A 223 -23.85 -2.62 3.66
CA TRP A 223 -22.72 -3.41 3.18
C TRP A 223 -22.38 -4.49 4.21
N ASN A 224 -22.85 -5.70 3.97
CA ASN A 224 -22.47 -6.84 4.80
C ASN A 224 -21.09 -7.35 4.35
N SER A 225 -20.09 -7.27 5.24
CA SER A 225 -18.78 -7.92 5.04
C SER A 225 -18.62 -9.06 6.03
N ALA A 226 -18.28 -10.26 5.54
CA ALA A 226 -18.02 -11.41 6.39
C ALA A 226 -16.64 -11.31 7.07
N THR A 227 -16.56 -11.70 8.34
CA THR A 227 -15.38 -11.63 9.21
C THR A 227 -14.73 -13.01 9.40
N GLY A 228 -13.40 -13.10 9.27
CA GLY A 228 -12.59 -14.21 9.79
C GLY A 228 -11.21 -14.30 9.15
N ILE A 229 -10.15 -14.40 9.98
CA ILE A 229 -8.70 -14.62 9.67
C ILE A 229 -8.14 -13.75 8.52
N ARG A 230 -7.20 -12.82 8.83
CA ARG A 230 -6.50 -11.90 7.89
C ARG A 230 -6.75 -12.21 6.40
N GLY A 231 -7.66 -11.44 5.81
CA GLY A 231 -8.23 -11.69 4.48
C GLY A 231 -9.69 -12.14 4.58
N THR A 232 -10.30 -12.48 3.44
CA THR A 232 -11.70 -12.90 3.36
C THR A 232 -11.79 -14.30 2.77
N ILE A 233 -12.56 -15.19 3.39
CA ILE A 233 -12.77 -16.58 2.94
C ILE A 233 -13.11 -16.58 1.44
N GLY A 234 -12.41 -17.43 0.68
CA GLY A 234 -12.53 -17.50 -0.78
C GLY A 234 -11.49 -16.68 -1.55
N TYR A 235 -10.93 -15.61 -0.97
CA TYR A 235 -9.94 -14.73 -1.64
C TYR A 235 -8.51 -14.94 -1.10
N VAL A 236 -8.37 -15.55 0.08
CA VAL A 236 -7.07 -15.76 0.74
C VAL A 236 -6.20 -16.73 -0.07
N ALA A 237 -4.98 -16.30 -0.38
CA ALA A 237 -4.00 -17.12 -1.07
C ALA A 237 -3.62 -18.36 -0.22
N PRO A 238 -3.51 -19.56 -0.82
CA PRO A 238 -3.37 -20.81 -0.07
C PRO A 238 -2.11 -20.85 0.81
N GLU A 239 -1.02 -20.22 0.38
CA GLU A 239 0.23 -20.16 1.14
C GLU A 239 0.12 -19.40 2.47
N TYR A 240 -0.91 -18.57 2.65
CA TYR A 240 -1.18 -17.90 3.93
C TYR A 240 -1.72 -18.86 4.97
N GLY A 241 -2.45 -19.91 4.56
CA GLY A 241 -2.83 -21.03 5.42
C GLY A 241 -1.63 -21.88 5.87
N GLU A 242 -0.53 -21.82 5.12
CA GLU A 242 0.73 -22.51 5.41
C GLU A 242 1.70 -21.65 6.27
N GLY A 243 1.27 -20.45 6.71
CA GLY A 243 2.04 -19.55 7.56
C GLY A 243 2.95 -18.56 6.82
N SER A 244 2.81 -18.44 5.49
CA SER A 244 3.55 -17.43 4.73
C SER A 244 3.12 -16.01 5.10
N SER A 245 4.05 -15.06 5.05
CA SER A 245 3.75 -13.63 5.24
C SER A 245 2.95 -13.07 4.06
N VAL A 246 2.19 -11.99 4.32
CA VAL A 246 1.53 -11.22 3.26
C VAL A 246 2.55 -10.74 2.22
N SER A 247 2.11 -10.70 0.96
CA SER A 247 2.97 -10.47 -0.20
C SER A 247 2.16 -9.91 -1.37
N THR A 248 2.83 -9.25 -2.30
CA THR A 248 2.22 -8.80 -3.56
C THR A 248 1.58 -9.97 -4.33
N GLN A 249 2.18 -11.16 -4.28
CA GLN A 249 1.63 -12.34 -4.94
C GLN A 249 0.30 -12.83 -4.32
N GLY A 250 0.03 -12.58 -3.04
CA GLY A 250 -1.28 -12.91 -2.49
C GLY A 250 -2.37 -11.92 -2.86
N ASP A 251 -2.02 -10.66 -3.11
CA ASP A 251 -2.94 -9.71 -3.76
C ASP A 251 -3.25 -10.14 -5.19
N VAL A 252 -2.25 -10.61 -5.95
CA VAL A 252 -2.47 -11.16 -7.32
C VAL A 252 -3.38 -12.40 -7.29
N TYR A 253 -3.25 -13.26 -6.29
CA TYR A 253 -4.18 -14.38 -6.12
C TYR A 253 -5.62 -13.90 -5.88
N SER A 254 -5.79 -12.95 -4.96
CA SER A 254 -7.09 -12.35 -4.63
C SER A 254 -7.70 -11.64 -5.86
N LEU A 255 -6.87 -11.01 -6.69
CA LEU A 255 -7.26 -10.40 -7.97
C LEU A 255 -7.80 -11.44 -8.94
N GLY A 256 -7.16 -12.60 -9.05
CA GLY A 256 -7.63 -13.69 -9.90
C GLY A 256 -9.04 -14.17 -9.51
N ILE A 257 -9.27 -14.35 -8.20
CA ILE A 257 -10.59 -14.70 -7.66
C ILE A 257 -11.62 -13.60 -7.98
N LEU A 258 -11.28 -12.34 -7.71
CA LEU A 258 -12.14 -11.18 -7.96
C LEU A 258 -12.52 -11.06 -9.45
N LEU A 259 -11.57 -11.26 -10.37
CA LEU A 259 -11.86 -11.26 -11.81
C LEU A 259 -12.83 -12.36 -12.19
N LEU A 260 -12.63 -13.58 -11.67
CA LEU A 260 -13.52 -14.68 -11.98
C LEU A 260 -14.93 -14.40 -11.46
N GLU A 261 -15.08 -13.97 -10.21
CA GLU A 261 -16.39 -13.55 -9.68
C GLU A 261 -17.01 -12.40 -10.48
N MET A 262 -16.22 -11.39 -10.86
CA MET A 262 -16.69 -10.27 -11.67
C MET A 262 -17.26 -10.70 -13.00
N PHE A 263 -16.78 -11.76 -13.65
CA PHE A 263 -17.24 -12.15 -14.98
C PHE A 263 -18.15 -13.38 -14.97
N THR A 264 -18.17 -14.13 -13.87
CA THR A 264 -19.09 -15.26 -13.66
C THR A 264 -20.35 -14.88 -12.89
N GLY A 265 -20.29 -13.81 -12.09
CA GLY A 265 -21.36 -13.44 -11.14
C GLY A 265 -21.54 -14.44 -10.00
N ARG A 266 -20.55 -15.29 -9.72
CA ARG A 266 -20.60 -16.33 -8.68
C ARG A 266 -19.62 -16.03 -7.56
N SER A 267 -20.07 -16.18 -6.31
CA SER A 267 -19.21 -15.98 -5.15
C SER A 267 -18.15 -17.09 -5.11
N PRO A 268 -16.89 -16.81 -4.71
CA PRO A 268 -15.87 -17.85 -4.56
C PRO A 268 -16.20 -18.90 -3.49
N THR A 269 -17.18 -18.64 -2.62
CA THR A 269 -17.69 -19.62 -1.65
C THR A 269 -18.82 -20.48 -2.19
N ASP A 270 -19.30 -20.22 -3.41
CA ASP A 270 -20.31 -21.07 -4.04
C ASP A 270 -19.71 -22.45 -4.31
N GLU A 271 -20.52 -23.50 -4.16
CA GLU A 271 -20.07 -24.91 -4.29
C GLU A 271 -19.39 -25.22 -5.63
N ILE A 272 -19.62 -24.40 -6.65
CA ILE A 272 -19.03 -24.50 -8.00
C ILE A 272 -17.50 -24.34 -7.97
N PHE A 273 -16.93 -23.64 -6.97
CA PHE A 273 -15.49 -23.43 -6.84
C PHE A 273 -14.73 -24.55 -6.12
N ASN A 274 -15.42 -25.60 -5.62
CA ASN A 274 -14.80 -26.70 -4.90
C ASN A 274 -14.02 -27.71 -5.77
N ASP A 275 -14.16 -27.67 -7.11
CA ASP A 275 -13.39 -28.52 -8.01
C ASP A 275 -12.81 -27.74 -9.21
N SER A 276 -11.48 -27.81 -9.35
CA SER A 276 -10.72 -27.18 -10.44
C SER A 276 -11.13 -27.64 -11.85
N LEU A 277 -11.80 -28.78 -11.96
CA LEU A 277 -12.33 -29.34 -13.21
C LEU A 277 -13.60 -28.61 -13.72
N HIS A 278 -14.29 -27.83 -12.88
CA HIS A 278 -15.59 -27.25 -13.22
C HIS A 278 -15.55 -25.83 -13.77
N LEU A 279 -14.45 -25.07 -13.57
CA LEU A 279 -14.34 -23.71 -14.13
C LEU A 279 -14.24 -23.70 -15.67
N HIS A 280 -13.56 -24.69 -16.26
CA HIS A 280 -13.52 -24.90 -17.72
C HIS A 280 -14.88 -25.32 -18.29
N LYS A 281 -15.67 -26.11 -17.56
CA LYS A 281 -17.08 -26.41 -17.93
C LYS A 281 -18.00 -25.21 -17.71
N PHE A 282 -17.69 -24.33 -16.77
CA PHE A 282 -18.47 -23.13 -16.49
C PHE A 282 -18.35 -22.11 -17.62
N SER A 283 -17.15 -21.94 -18.20
CA SER A 283 -16.99 -21.11 -19.41
C SER A 283 -17.83 -21.59 -20.59
N GLU A 284 -18.25 -22.86 -20.63
CA GLU A 284 -19.15 -23.39 -21.67
C GLU A 284 -20.63 -23.10 -21.37
N ASN A 285 -21.02 -22.94 -20.09
CA ASN A 285 -22.42 -22.82 -19.66
C ASN A 285 -22.88 -21.37 -19.40
N ALA A 286 -21.96 -20.43 -19.18
CA ALA A 286 -22.27 -19.04 -18.83
C ALA A 286 -22.34 -18.10 -20.06
N LEU A 287 -22.43 -18.65 -21.28
CA LEU A 287 -22.16 -17.90 -22.49
C LEU A 287 -23.33 -16.98 -22.92
N PRO A 288 -23.07 -15.67 -23.11
CA PRO A 288 -23.98 -14.77 -23.81
C PRO A 288 -24.13 -15.17 -25.29
N GLU A 289 -25.27 -14.84 -25.90
CA GLU A 289 -25.62 -15.21 -27.28
C GLU A 289 -24.70 -14.61 -28.39
N ARG A 290 -23.69 -13.80 -28.02
CA ARG A 290 -22.78 -13.09 -28.95
C ARG A 290 -21.36 -13.62 -28.86
N ILE A 291 -20.80 -14.04 -29.99
CA ILE A 291 -19.46 -14.66 -30.10
C ILE A 291 -18.34 -13.78 -29.48
N TRP A 292 -18.46 -12.45 -29.53
CA TRP A 292 -17.41 -11.56 -28.99
C TRP A 292 -17.44 -11.46 -27.47
N ASP A 293 -18.62 -11.58 -26.87
CA ASP A 293 -18.74 -11.70 -25.42
C ASP A 293 -18.10 -13.03 -24.96
N ILE A 294 -18.28 -14.11 -25.74
CA ILE A 294 -17.64 -15.42 -25.49
C ILE A 294 -16.12 -15.33 -25.50
N ASN A 295 -15.53 -14.79 -26.57
CA ASN A 295 -14.08 -14.67 -26.69
C ASN A 295 -13.48 -13.79 -25.58
N CYS A 296 -14.16 -12.68 -25.27
CA CYS A 296 -13.76 -11.79 -24.19
C CYS A 296 -13.76 -12.51 -22.84
N LEU A 297 -14.85 -13.22 -22.53
CA LEU A 297 -14.97 -14.00 -21.29
C LEU A 297 -13.87 -15.07 -21.19
N LEU A 298 -13.58 -15.79 -22.27
CA LEU A 298 -12.51 -16.79 -22.29
C LEU A 298 -11.14 -16.18 -21.99
N SER A 299 -10.83 -15.01 -22.57
CA SER A 299 -9.56 -14.31 -22.29
C SER A 299 -9.48 -13.84 -20.84
N VAL A 300 -10.56 -13.27 -20.29
CA VAL A 300 -10.60 -12.83 -18.88
C VAL A 300 -10.45 -14.02 -17.93
N VAL A 301 -11.14 -15.13 -18.19
CA VAL A 301 -11.03 -16.34 -17.38
C VAL A 301 -9.60 -16.89 -17.43
N SER A 302 -8.96 -16.93 -18.60
CA SER A 302 -7.57 -17.36 -18.73
C SER A 302 -6.62 -16.48 -17.91
N LEU A 303 -6.81 -15.16 -17.95
CA LEU A 303 -6.03 -14.22 -17.16
C LEU A 303 -6.25 -14.41 -15.65
N GLY A 304 -7.51 -14.60 -15.23
CA GLY A 304 -7.87 -14.92 -13.84
C GLY A 304 -7.19 -16.20 -13.34
N ILE A 305 -7.15 -17.24 -14.17
CA ILE A 305 -6.44 -18.50 -13.86
C ILE A 305 -4.93 -18.29 -13.74
N SER A 306 -4.32 -17.43 -14.57
CA SER A 306 -2.90 -17.08 -14.46
C SER A 306 -2.59 -16.31 -13.17
N CYS A 307 -3.55 -15.52 -12.65
CA CYS A 307 -3.40 -14.80 -11.39
C CYS A 307 -3.57 -15.71 -10.16
N TRP A 308 -4.49 -16.68 -10.19
CA TRP A 308 -4.86 -17.50 -9.02
C TRP A 308 -4.09 -18.83 -8.85
N LYS A 309 -2.94 -19.00 -9.53
CA LYS A 309 -2.16 -20.25 -9.44
C LYS A 309 -1.80 -20.59 -7.99
N LYS A 310 -1.77 -21.89 -7.66
CA LYS A 310 -1.46 -22.35 -6.28
C LYS A 310 -0.08 -21.87 -5.84
N GLN A 311 0.93 -22.02 -6.68
CA GLN A 311 2.29 -21.59 -6.37
C GLN A 311 2.48 -20.09 -6.67
N PRO A 312 2.94 -19.26 -5.71
CA PRO A 312 3.11 -17.82 -5.92
C PRO A 312 4.04 -17.47 -7.08
N ARG A 313 5.05 -18.32 -7.35
CA ARG A 313 6.03 -18.11 -8.44
C ARG A 313 5.49 -18.37 -9.83
N GLU A 314 4.36 -19.08 -9.94
CA GLU A 314 3.69 -19.38 -11.20
C GLU A 314 2.65 -18.32 -11.57
N ARG A 315 2.34 -17.40 -10.64
CA ARG A 315 1.37 -16.32 -10.89
C ARG A 315 2.00 -15.27 -11.79
N ILE A 316 1.23 -14.80 -12.76
CA ILE A 316 1.61 -13.70 -13.64
C ILE A 316 1.96 -12.44 -12.80
N PRO A 317 3.02 -11.69 -13.15
CA PRO A 317 3.29 -10.39 -12.53
C PRO A 317 2.14 -9.40 -12.76
N ILE A 318 1.84 -8.56 -11.76
CA ILE A 318 0.70 -7.62 -11.86
C ILE A 318 0.81 -6.66 -13.05
N GLN A 319 2.04 -6.24 -13.41
CA GLN A 319 2.28 -5.38 -14.57
C GLN A 319 1.87 -6.07 -15.88
N ASP A 320 2.23 -7.34 -16.05
CA ASP A 320 1.88 -8.12 -17.23
C ASP A 320 0.38 -8.41 -17.27
N ALA A 321 -0.24 -8.68 -16.12
CA ALA A 321 -1.69 -8.85 -16.02
C ALA A 321 -2.44 -7.58 -16.42
N ALA A 322 -1.98 -6.40 -15.99
CA ALA A 322 -2.57 -5.11 -16.37
C ALA A 322 -2.49 -4.90 -17.89
N ILE A 323 -1.33 -5.16 -18.50
CA ILE A 323 -1.14 -5.07 -19.96
C ILE A 323 -2.11 -6.01 -20.70
N GLU A 324 -2.23 -7.25 -20.25
CA GLU A 324 -3.14 -8.23 -20.86
C GLU A 324 -4.61 -7.81 -20.73
N MET A 325 -5.03 -7.34 -19.56
CA MET A 325 -6.39 -6.86 -19.33
C MET A 325 -6.76 -5.65 -20.19
N HIS A 326 -5.81 -4.72 -20.37
CA HIS A 326 -5.95 -3.62 -21.32
C HIS A 326 -6.19 -4.12 -22.74
N SER A 327 -5.38 -5.10 -23.20
CA SER A 327 -5.53 -5.71 -24.52
C SER A 327 -6.89 -6.39 -24.71
N ILE A 328 -7.37 -7.10 -23.67
CA ILE A 328 -8.69 -7.76 -23.68
C ILE A 328 -9.81 -6.73 -23.84
N ARG A 329 -9.81 -5.67 -23.01
CA ARG A 329 -10.81 -4.60 -23.08
C ARG A 329 -10.79 -3.91 -24.43
N ASP A 330 -9.61 -3.49 -24.89
CA ASP A 330 -9.48 -2.71 -26.11
C ASP A 330 -9.87 -3.53 -27.35
N SER A 331 -9.59 -4.84 -27.34
CA SER A 331 -10.07 -5.78 -28.35
C SER A 331 -11.60 -5.87 -28.33
N TYR A 332 -12.22 -6.06 -27.15
CA TYR A 332 -13.67 -6.11 -27.01
C TYR A 332 -14.36 -4.84 -27.55
N LEU A 333 -13.89 -3.67 -27.12
CA LEU A 333 -14.46 -2.38 -27.54
C LEU A 333 -14.33 -2.11 -29.05
N LYS A 334 -13.34 -2.73 -29.70
CA LYS A 334 -13.15 -2.63 -31.16
C LYS A 334 -14.21 -3.39 -31.95
N PHE A 335 -14.71 -4.50 -31.40
CA PHE A 335 -15.64 -5.40 -32.10
C PHE A 335 -17.09 -5.27 -31.60
N ALA A 336 -17.31 -4.69 -30.43
CA ALA A 336 -18.64 -4.47 -29.86
C ALA A 336 -19.35 -3.21 -30.40
N ARG A 337 -18.63 -2.33 -31.11
CA ARG A 337 -19.16 -1.15 -31.80
C ARG A 337 -19.51 -1.47 -33.25
#